data_AF-A0A9X1S5S1-F1
#
_entry.id   AF-A0A9X1S5S1-F1
#
_cell.length_a   1.000
_cell.length_b   1.000
_cell.length_c   1.000
_cell.angle_alpha   90.00
_cell.angle_beta   90.00
_cell.angle_gamma   90.00
#
_symmetry.space_group_name_H-M   'P 1'
#
loop_
_entity.id
_entity.type
_entity.pdbx_description
1 polymer ?
#
loop_
_entity_poly.entity_id
_entity_poly.type
_entity_poly.pdbx_seq_one_letter_code
_entity_poly.pdbx_strand_id
1 'polypeptide(L)'
;MVSGSTTGDDGAKPVGTQTSAEAGTAAQAAALSSAWPLWEVFVRSSRGLSHVHAGSLHAPDADMAVRNARDLYTRRNEGVSLWVVPASAIIASDPDAKGQFFESPQGKDYRHATYYTKSEGVKHL
;
A
#
# COMPACT_ATOMS: atom_id res chain seq x y z
N MET A 1 -9.13 62.68 -19.23
CA MET A 1 -9.31 61.70 -20.34
C MET A 1 -7.95 61.04 -20.54
N VAL A 2 -7.81 59.75 -20.20
CA VAL A 2 -6.73 58.78 -20.55
C VAL A 2 -5.28 59.16 -20.14
N SER A 3 -4.34 58.33 -19.70
CA SER A 3 -4.16 56.98 -19.11
C SER A 3 -2.63 56.79 -18.99
N GLY A 4 -2.16 55.86 -18.14
CA GLY A 4 -0.81 55.23 -18.22
C GLY A 4 0.11 55.56 -17.02
N SER A 5 0.37 54.67 -16.04
CA SER A 5 1.23 53.45 -16.04
C SER A 5 2.73 53.83 -16.06
N THR A 6 3.69 53.36 -15.24
CA THR A 6 3.86 52.24 -14.27
C THR A 6 5.08 52.54 -13.36
N THR A 7 5.33 51.66 -12.36
CA THR A 7 6.64 51.31 -11.75
C THR A 7 7.23 52.31 -10.76
N GLY A 8 7.56 52.02 -9.50
CA GLY A 8 7.72 50.80 -8.71
C GLY A 8 8.86 51.06 -7.71
N ASP A 9 8.74 50.67 -6.44
CA ASP A 9 9.86 50.26 -5.57
C ASP A 9 9.31 49.77 -4.22
N ASP A 10 9.43 48.46 -4.01
CA ASP A 10 9.04 47.73 -2.79
C ASP A 10 10.22 47.68 -1.82
N GLY A 11 10.11 48.41 -0.71
CA GLY A 11 11.04 48.31 0.42
C GLY A 11 10.77 47.09 1.30
N ALA A 12 11.20 45.90 0.86
CA ALA A 12 11.16 44.68 1.66
C ALA A 12 12.31 44.62 2.69
N LYS A 13 11.98 44.44 3.98
CA LYS A 13 12.94 44.02 5.00
C LYS A 13 13.12 42.49 4.98
N PRO A 14 14.33 41.95 5.19
CA PRO A 14 14.55 40.51 5.22
C PRO A 14 14.07 39.92 6.55
N VAL A 15 13.03 39.08 6.50
CA VAL A 15 12.64 38.20 7.62
C VAL A 15 13.50 36.94 7.54
N GLY A 16 14.23 36.63 8.62
CA GLY A 16 15.10 35.47 8.69
C GLY A 16 14.28 34.18 8.70
N THR A 17 14.53 33.31 7.72
CA THR A 17 14.01 31.95 7.68
C THR A 17 14.81 31.08 8.65
N GLN A 18 14.23 30.77 9.82
CA GLN A 18 14.64 29.60 10.59
C GLN A 18 13.78 28.42 10.14
N THR A 19 14.37 27.52 9.34
CA THR A 19 13.79 26.20 9.02
C THR A 19 14.89 25.17 9.22
N SER A 20 15.08 24.67 10.44
CA SER A 20 15.99 23.55 10.70
C SER A 20 15.64 22.70 11.93
N ALA A 21 14.39 22.74 12.45
CA ALA A 21 14.04 22.03 13.68
C ALA A 21 13.18 20.76 13.48
N GLU A 22 12.44 20.62 12.37
CA GLU A 22 11.46 19.52 12.22
C GLU A 22 12.07 18.19 11.75
N ALA A 23 13.23 18.20 11.09
CA ALA A 23 13.86 16.99 10.55
C ALA A 23 14.45 16.07 11.64
N GLY A 24 14.76 16.59 12.82
CA GLY A 24 15.38 15.83 13.92
C GLY A 24 14.41 14.89 14.66
N THR A 25 13.14 15.28 14.78
CA THR A 25 12.13 14.55 15.56
C THR A 25 11.61 13.29 14.84
N ALA A 26 11.44 13.36 13.51
CA ALA A 26 10.99 12.22 12.71
C ALA A 26 12.05 11.09 12.66
N ALA A 27 13.33 11.44 12.58
CA ALA A 27 14.43 10.48 12.62
C ALA A 27 14.56 9.80 13.99
N GLN A 28 14.26 10.50 15.08
CA GLN A 28 14.30 9.95 16.43
C GLN A 28 13.07 9.07 16.75
N ALA A 29 11.89 9.42 16.22
CA ALA A 29 10.71 8.55 16.25
C ALA A 29 10.91 7.28 15.41
N ALA A 30 11.58 7.39 14.25
CA ALA A 30 11.98 6.24 13.45
C ALA A 30 13.01 5.34 14.20
N ALA A 31 13.96 5.93 14.93
CA ALA A 31 14.92 5.18 15.73
C ALA A 31 14.28 4.46 16.95
N LEU A 32 13.27 5.04 17.61
CA LEU A 32 12.49 4.35 18.64
C LEU A 32 11.54 3.29 18.04
N SER A 33 11.01 3.53 16.84
CA SER A 33 10.26 2.52 16.08
C SER A 33 11.12 1.32 15.67
N SER A 34 12.46 1.47 15.61
CA SER A 34 13.36 0.34 15.39
C SER A 34 13.35 -0.68 16.53
N ALA A 35 13.08 -0.26 17.77
CA ALA A 35 13.03 -1.19 18.90
C ALA A 35 11.71 -1.98 18.95
N TRP A 36 10.65 -1.42 18.37
CA TRP A 36 9.30 -2.00 18.32
C TRP A 36 8.71 -1.77 16.92
N PRO A 37 9.17 -2.52 15.90
CA PRO A 37 8.64 -2.39 14.55
C PRO A 37 7.14 -2.70 14.46
N LEU A 38 6.49 -2.18 13.42
CA LEU A 38 5.09 -2.46 13.09
C LEU A 38 4.94 -3.81 12.38
N TRP A 39 3.96 -4.58 12.78
CA TRP A 39 3.60 -5.89 12.23
C TRP A 39 2.14 -5.90 11.79
N GLU A 40 1.87 -6.47 10.63
CA GLU A 40 0.51 -6.76 10.16
C GLU A 40 0.13 -8.20 10.56
N VAL A 41 -1.09 -8.37 11.06
CA VAL A 41 -1.59 -9.64 11.63
C VAL A 41 -2.69 -10.19 10.76
N PHE A 42 -2.56 -11.46 10.36
CA PHE A 42 -3.59 -12.19 9.63
C PHE A 42 -4.05 -13.41 10.44
N VAL A 43 -5.36 -13.56 10.58
CA VAL A 43 -5.99 -14.63 11.37
C VAL A 43 -6.75 -15.55 10.42
N ARG A 44 -6.60 -16.86 10.61
CA ARG A 44 -7.50 -17.86 10.02
C ARG A 44 -8.23 -18.61 11.12
N SER A 45 -9.55 -18.65 11.01
CA SER A 45 -10.40 -19.42 11.92
C SER A 45 -10.34 -20.92 11.63
N SER A 46 -10.81 -21.75 12.57
CA SER A 46 -10.81 -23.21 12.42
C SER A 46 -11.50 -23.69 11.13
N ARG A 47 -12.60 -23.04 10.76
CA ARG A 47 -13.39 -23.33 9.55
C ARG A 47 -13.07 -22.38 8.39
N GLY A 48 -12.08 -21.50 8.55
CA GLY A 48 -11.69 -20.52 7.54
C GLY A 48 -10.74 -21.13 6.51
N LEU A 49 -10.94 -20.79 5.23
CA LEU A 49 -10.07 -21.22 4.13
C LEU A 49 -8.78 -20.40 4.04
N SER A 50 -8.86 -19.11 4.39
CA SER A 50 -7.78 -18.13 4.17
C SER A 50 -7.50 -17.31 5.43
N HIS A 51 -6.26 -16.88 5.58
CA HIS A 51 -5.89 -15.86 6.56
C HIS A 51 -6.42 -14.49 6.10
N VAL A 52 -7.09 -13.78 7.00
CA VAL A 52 -7.66 -12.46 6.77
C VAL A 52 -6.96 -11.45 7.66
N HIS A 53 -6.66 -10.27 7.11
CA HIS A 53 -6.03 -9.20 7.88
C HIS A 53 -6.96 -8.76 9.03
N ALA A 54 -6.45 -8.84 10.26
CA ALA A 54 -7.18 -8.48 11.47
C ALA A 54 -6.78 -7.11 12.03
N GLY A 55 -5.56 -6.65 11.72
CA GLY A 55 -5.03 -5.37 12.14
C GLY A 55 -3.52 -5.43 12.37
N SER A 56 -2.99 -4.35 12.96
CA SER A 56 -1.55 -4.13 13.12
C SER A 56 -1.17 -4.00 14.60
N LEU A 57 0.05 -4.37 14.96
CA LEU A 57 0.61 -4.18 16.30
C LEU A 57 2.10 -3.87 16.25
N HIS A 58 2.64 -3.31 17.33
CA HIS A 58 4.09 -3.13 17.49
C HIS A 58 4.65 -4.24 18.39
N ALA A 59 5.81 -4.79 18.02
CA ALA A 59 6.51 -5.80 18.81
C ALA A 59 8.01 -5.82 18.44
N PRO A 60 8.91 -6.12 19.40
CA PRO A 60 10.34 -6.11 19.18
C PRO A 60 10.82 -7.22 18.23
N ASP A 61 10.13 -8.34 18.18
CA ASP A 61 10.45 -9.50 17.35
C ASP A 61 9.19 -10.30 16.98
N ALA A 62 9.36 -11.30 16.11
CA ALA A 62 8.26 -12.12 15.60
C ALA A 62 7.57 -12.95 16.72
N ASP A 63 8.32 -13.46 17.69
CA ASP A 63 7.78 -14.30 18.77
C ASP A 63 6.91 -13.49 19.74
N MET A 64 7.31 -12.24 20.01
CA MET A 64 6.49 -11.27 20.71
C MET A 64 5.28 -10.84 19.89
N ALA A 65 5.45 -10.62 18.59
CA ALA A 65 4.35 -10.26 17.70
C ALA A 65 3.24 -11.33 17.70
N VAL A 66 3.61 -12.61 17.58
CA VAL A 66 2.64 -13.73 17.60
C VAL A 66 1.92 -13.81 18.96
N ARG A 67 2.65 -13.67 20.07
CA ARG A 67 2.03 -13.71 21.42
C ARG A 67 1.02 -12.57 21.61
N ASN A 68 1.42 -11.35 21.27
CA ASN A 68 0.54 -10.18 21.35
C ASN A 68 -0.67 -10.32 20.41
N ALA A 69 -0.45 -10.79 19.18
CA ALA A 69 -1.51 -11.05 18.20
C ALA A 69 -2.53 -12.07 18.70
N ARG A 70 -2.07 -13.13 19.39
CA ARG A 70 -2.95 -14.14 19.99
C ARG A 70 -3.90 -13.49 20.99
N ASP A 71 -3.38 -12.71 21.91
CA ASP A 71 -4.18 -12.14 23.01
C ASP A 71 -5.15 -11.03 22.52
N LEU A 72 -4.75 -10.29 21.48
CA LEU A 72 -5.56 -9.23 20.89
C LEU A 72 -6.65 -9.76 19.94
N TYR A 73 -6.31 -10.69 19.04
CA TYR A 73 -7.14 -11.02 17.89
C TYR A 73 -7.77 -12.42 17.91
N THR A 74 -7.42 -13.29 18.87
CA THR A 74 -7.90 -14.69 18.89
C THR A 74 -8.67 -15.08 20.15
N ARG A 75 -9.31 -14.10 20.81
CA ARG A 75 -10.13 -14.36 21.99
C ARG A 75 -11.18 -15.45 21.70
N ARG A 76 -11.41 -16.33 22.68
CA ARG A 76 -12.35 -17.47 22.61
C ARG A 76 -12.01 -18.54 21.56
N ASN A 77 -10.76 -18.64 21.13
CA ASN A 77 -10.28 -19.72 20.26
C ASN A 77 -10.87 -19.67 18.82
N GLU A 78 -11.33 -18.49 18.39
CA GLU A 78 -11.89 -18.30 17.04
C GLU A 78 -10.80 -18.32 15.96
N GLY A 79 -9.53 -18.04 16.30
CA GLY A 79 -8.37 -18.10 15.40
C GLY A 79 -7.47 -19.31 15.71
N VAL A 80 -7.34 -20.24 14.76
CA VAL A 80 -6.52 -21.47 14.92
C VAL A 80 -5.13 -21.30 14.30
N SER A 81 -4.96 -20.31 13.41
CA SER A 81 -3.66 -20.00 12.80
C SER A 81 -3.46 -18.50 12.68
N LEU A 82 -2.25 -18.06 12.99
CA LEU A 82 -1.80 -16.67 12.92
C LEU A 82 -0.63 -16.56 11.96
N TRP A 83 -0.67 -15.54 11.11
CA TRP A 83 0.51 -15.01 10.44
C TRP A 83 0.76 -13.60 10.97
N VAL A 84 2.03 -13.31 11.25
CA VAL A 84 2.51 -11.96 11.53
C VAL A 84 3.61 -11.65 10.52
N VAL A 85 3.56 -10.47 9.93
CA VAL A 85 4.50 -10.04 8.90
C VAL A 85 4.98 -8.64 9.24
N PRO A 86 6.29 -8.34 9.20
CA PRO A 86 6.75 -6.96 9.35
C PRO A 86 6.09 -6.10 8.29
N ALA A 87 5.55 -4.93 8.67
CA ALA A 87 4.89 -4.03 7.72
C ALA A 87 5.81 -3.65 6.55
N SER A 88 7.12 -3.53 6.81
CA SER A 88 8.15 -3.25 5.80
C SER A 88 8.34 -4.35 4.75
N ALA A 89 7.83 -5.57 4.99
CA ALA A 89 7.91 -6.68 4.05
C ALA A 89 6.67 -6.76 3.12
N ILE A 90 5.65 -5.93 3.35
CA ILE A 90 4.43 -5.88 2.54
C ILE A 90 4.56 -4.76 1.51
N ILE A 91 4.38 -5.11 0.24
CA ILE A 91 4.38 -4.16 -0.87
C ILE A 91 2.95 -4.05 -1.38
N ALA A 92 2.39 -2.85 -1.31
CA ALA A 92 1.07 -2.54 -1.86
C ALA A 92 1.20 -2.03 -3.31
N SER A 93 0.26 -2.42 -4.18
CA SER A 93 0.14 -1.82 -5.50
C SER A 93 -0.37 -0.38 -5.38
N ASP A 94 0.06 0.49 -6.29
CA ASP A 94 -0.49 1.84 -6.43
C ASP A 94 -1.99 1.76 -6.82
N PRO A 95 -2.91 2.34 -6.01
CA PRO A 95 -4.33 2.39 -6.34
C PRO A 95 -4.62 3.05 -7.69
N ASP A 96 -3.82 4.04 -8.11
CA ASP A 96 -4.03 4.76 -9.37
C ASP A 96 -3.64 3.91 -10.58
N ALA A 97 -2.81 2.88 -10.38
CA ALA A 97 -2.44 1.91 -11.42
C ALA A 97 -3.47 0.78 -11.62
N LYS A 98 -4.65 0.85 -10.97
CA LYS A 98 -5.67 -0.20 -11.01
C LYS A 98 -6.05 -0.63 -12.44
N GLY A 99 -6.22 0.33 -13.35
CA GLY A 99 -6.58 0.06 -14.75
C GLY A 99 -5.56 -0.79 -15.50
N GLN A 100 -4.28 -0.67 -15.16
CA GLN A 100 -3.20 -1.42 -15.82
C GLN A 100 -3.10 -2.86 -15.30
N PHE A 101 -3.34 -3.04 -13.99
CA PHE A 101 -3.15 -4.33 -13.32
C PHE A 101 -4.41 -5.20 -13.28
N PHE A 102 -5.59 -4.60 -13.20
CA PHE A 102 -6.82 -5.33 -12.85
C PHE A 102 -7.97 -5.15 -13.86
N GLU A 103 -7.90 -4.18 -14.75
CA GLU A 103 -8.87 -4.12 -15.84
C GLU A 103 -8.45 -5.07 -16.95
N SER A 104 -9.39 -5.91 -17.38
CA SER A 104 -9.20 -6.71 -18.59
C SER A 104 -8.91 -5.74 -19.75
N PRO A 105 -8.02 -6.06 -20.71
CA PRO A 105 -7.74 -5.16 -21.81
C PRO A 105 -9.04 -4.81 -22.52
N GLN A 106 -9.47 -3.54 -22.40
CA GLN A 106 -10.69 -3.05 -23.00
C GLN A 106 -10.60 -3.31 -24.52
N GLY A 107 -11.57 -4.05 -25.08
CA GLY A 107 -11.61 -4.36 -26.51
C GLY A 107 -10.90 -5.64 -26.96
N LYS A 108 -10.49 -6.54 -26.05
CA LYS A 108 -10.21 -7.93 -26.47
C LYS A 108 -11.52 -8.71 -26.56
N ASP A 109 -12.12 -8.68 -27.74
CA ASP A 109 -13.17 -9.62 -28.09
C ASP A 109 -12.64 -11.06 -27.96
N TYR A 110 -13.45 -11.92 -27.36
CA TYR A 110 -13.19 -13.36 -27.34
C TYR A 110 -12.99 -13.83 -28.77
N ARG A 111 -11.88 -14.53 -29.05
CA ARG A 111 -11.65 -15.12 -30.37
C ARG A 111 -12.61 -16.30 -30.55
N HIS A 112 -13.77 -16.06 -31.16
CA HIS A 112 -14.66 -17.12 -31.60
C HIS A 112 -14.01 -17.91 -32.74
N ALA A 113 -14.28 -19.22 -32.76
CA ALA A 113 -13.81 -20.12 -33.81
C ALA A 113 -14.16 -19.62 -35.23
N THR A 114 -15.28 -18.90 -35.37
CA THR A 114 -15.75 -18.28 -36.61
C THR A 114 -14.84 -17.15 -37.13
N TYR A 115 -13.98 -16.56 -36.29
CA TYR A 115 -13.06 -15.48 -36.68
C TYR A 115 -11.75 -15.98 -37.30
N TYR A 116 -11.52 -17.30 -37.32
CA TYR A 116 -10.44 -17.87 -38.11
C TYR A 116 -10.95 -18.13 -39.53
N THR A 117 -10.45 -17.37 -40.50
CA THR A 117 -10.59 -17.76 -41.91
C THR A 117 -9.91 -19.11 -42.08
N LYS A 118 -10.65 -20.11 -42.56
CA LYS A 118 -10.13 -21.44 -42.87
C LYS A 118 -8.84 -21.26 -43.67
N SER A 119 -7.71 -21.71 -43.13
CA SER A 119 -6.42 -21.58 -43.82
C SER A 119 -6.54 -22.19 -45.21
N GLU A 120 -6.25 -21.42 -46.27
CA GLU A 120 -6.11 -21.99 -47.60
C GLU A 120 -4.99 -23.03 -47.55
N GLY A 121 -5.33 -24.31 -47.67
CA GLY A 121 -4.34 -25.39 -47.78
C GLY A 121 -4.61 -26.68 -47.01
N VAL A 122 -5.63 -26.79 -46.15
CA VAL A 122 -5.90 -28.07 -45.45
C VAL A 122 -6.96 -28.87 -46.19
N LYS A 123 -6.52 -29.94 -46.86
CA LYS A 123 -7.31 -30.75 -47.80
C LYS A 123 -8.45 -31.55 -47.15
N HIS A 124 -8.55 -31.63 -45.82
CA HIS A 124 -9.52 -32.49 -45.11
C HIS A 124 -10.01 -31.91 -43.76
N LEU A 125 -10.64 -30.74 -43.78
CA LEU A 125 -11.56 -30.27 -42.74
C LEU A 125 -12.94 -30.03 -43.35
#